data_AF-A0A7V2KP66-F1
#
_entry.id   AF-A0A7V2KP66-F1
#
_cell.length_a   1.000
_cell.length_b   1.000
_cell.length_c   1.000
_cell.angle_alpha   90.00
_cell.angle_beta   90.00
_cell.angle_gamma   90.00
#
_symmetry.space_group_name_H-M   'P 1'
#
loop_
_entity.id
_entity.type
_entity.pdbx_description
1 polymer ?
#
loop_
_entity_poly.entity_id
_entity_poly.type
_entity_poly.pdbx_seq_one_letter_code
_entity_poly.pdbx_strand_id
1 'polypeptide(L)'
;MTRFEDDHAQTIVKFVQALVLESPQNRLEYLDNSPVSEEPLVGFADANDPLIARFKDAVGTFHLSPQELWRQTFPEEEPEHLSIIAWVLPLSKTIRDSNRRRRRQPSPHWGHARFYAEVLNNQTRSELVSFLTERGYRAVAPAQSPHFKVFWDKPEGPVSNWSERHYCLAAGLGTFGLNRGLITEKGQAMRCGTVVTDLKLPATERRFSSHTAYCPYLEVGAAACASSAAPRAASPPRARTTSSASTTYRKTWATSLPNTSPRKSCAILGERCKAHCNSAGCATPGCPARRGHPRSASSRAKGRAQSGQEKHQGHDSPGEKGDSQVVIDGQGRCLHKSGTC
;
A
#
# COMPACT_ATOMS: atom_id res chain seq x y z
N MET A 1 24.26 -20.52 6.77
CA MET A 1 23.38 -20.11 5.65
C MET A 1 22.44 -18.99 6.06
N THR A 2 21.72 -19.09 7.19
CA THR A 2 20.81 -18.03 7.70
C THR A 2 21.43 -16.62 7.75
N ARG A 3 22.64 -16.48 8.31
CA ARG A 3 23.33 -15.18 8.40
C ARG A 3 23.58 -14.49 7.03
N PHE A 4 23.75 -15.26 5.96
CA PHE A 4 23.95 -14.73 4.61
C PHE A 4 22.62 -14.27 3.98
N GLU A 5 21.57 -15.05 4.16
CA GLU A 5 20.20 -14.71 3.73
C GLU A 5 19.70 -13.46 4.48
N ASP A 6 19.98 -13.37 5.79
CA ASP A 6 19.63 -12.21 6.63
C ASP A 6 20.36 -10.92 6.20
N ASP A 7 21.61 -11.02 5.75
CA ASP A 7 22.39 -9.88 5.26
C ASP A 7 21.86 -9.35 3.92
N HIS A 8 21.47 -10.24 3.01
CA HIS A 8 20.79 -9.87 1.77
C HIS A 8 19.45 -9.20 2.04
N ALA A 9 18.64 -9.79 2.93
CA ALA A 9 17.36 -9.22 3.34
C ALA A 9 17.54 -7.82 3.92
N GLN A 10 18.49 -7.63 4.84
CA GLN A 10 18.76 -6.31 5.43
C GLN A 10 19.25 -5.31 4.38
N THR A 11 20.09 -5.74 3.45
CA THR A 11 20.58 -4.90 2.36
C THR A 11 19.44 -4.46 1.44
N ILE A 12 18.53 -5.36 1.07
CA ILE A 12 17.35 -5.04 0.26
C ILE A 12 16.42 -4.07 0.99
N VAL A 13 16.17 -4.29 2.28
CA VAL A 13 15.34 -3.36 3.09
C VAL A 13 15.93 -1.96 3.05
N LYS A 14 17.23 -1.82 3.33
CA LYS A 14 17.94 -0.53 3.31
C LYS A 14 17.90 0.11 1.92
N PHE A 15 18.11 -0.67 0.87
CA PHE A 15 18.06 -0.20 -0.51
C PHE A 15 16.68 0.37 -0.86
N VAL A 16 15.60 -0.38 -0.60
CA VAL A 16 14.22 0.06 -0.89
C VAL A 16 13.86 1.30 -0.05
N GLN A 17 14.26 1.34 1.22
CA GLN A 17 14.02 2.50 2.08
C GLN A 17 14.73 3.76 1.57
N ALA A 18 16.02 3.66 1.25
CA ALA A 18 16.80 4.78 0.71
C ALA A 18 16.21 5.23 -0.63
N LEU A 19 15.95 4.30 -1.55
CA LEU A 19 15.36 4.58 -2.85
C LEU A 19 14.04 5.35 -2.72
N VAL A 20 13.13 4.93 -1.84
CA VAL A 20 11.83 5.59 -1.66
C VAL A 20 11.97 6.96 -1.00
N LEU A 21 12.81 7.08 0.04
CA LEU A 21 12.91 8.31 0.83
C LEU A 21 13.70 9.41 0.11
N GLU A 22 14.70 9.03 -0.67
CA GLU A 22 15.63 9.94 -1.35
C GLU A 22 15.24 10.19 -2.81
N SER A 23 14.33 9.40 -3.38
CA SER A 23 13.87 9.57 -4.76
C SER A 23 13.24 10.96 -5.00
N PRO A 24 13.64 11.68 -6.07
CA PRO A 24 12.97 12.91 -6.48
C PRO A 24 11.52 12.67 -6.92
N GLN A 25 11.17 11.46 -7.34
CA GLN A 25 9.79 11.06 -7.68
C GLN A 25 8.89 10.91 -6.44
N ASN A 26 9.45 10.87 -5.23
CA ASN A 26 8.69 10.91 -3.99
C ASN A 26 8.27 12.34 -3.62
N ARG A 27 7.76 13.11 -4.59
CA ARG A 27 7.36 14.50 -4.42
C ARG A 27 6.08 14.80 -5.20
N LEU A 28 5.17 15.56 -4.57
CA LEU A 28 3.99 16.12 -5.24
C LEU A 28 4.38 17.39 -5.99
N GLU A 29 5.18 17.23 -7.05
CA GLU A 29 5.84 18.32 -7.80
C GLU A 29 4.87 19.42 -8.25
N TYR A 30 3.69 19.06 -8.76
CA TYR A 30 2.70 20.04 -9.26
C TYR A 30 1.75 20.58 -8.18
N LEU A 31 2.01 20.32 -6.89
CA LEU A 31 1.19 20.85 -5.79
C LEU A 31 2.01 21.72 -4.85
N ASP A 32 2.82 21.09 -4.00
CA ASP A 32 3.56 21.76 -2.93
C ASP A 32 4.91 21.11 -2.66
N ASN A 33 5.34 20.21 -3.55
CA ASN A 33 6.57 19.43 -3.42
C ASN A 33 6.65 18.60 -2.13
N SER A 34 5.53 18.35 -1.45
CA SER A 34 5.52 17.52 -0.24
C SER A 34 5.72 16.03 -0.59
N PRO A 35 6.22 15.21 0.36
CA PRO A 35 6.43 13.78 0.11
C PRO A 35 5.13 13.04 -0.23
N VAL A 36 5.24 12.07 -1.14
CA VAL A 36 4.11 11.22 -1.56
C VAL A 36 3.96 10.04 -0.60
N SER A 37 5.07 9.39 -0.27
CA SER A 37 5.15 8.22 0.61
C SER A 37 6.02 8.50 1.84
N GLU A 38 5.64 7.89 2.96
CA GLU A 38 6.48 7.73 4.14
C GLU A 38 7.44 6.54 3.94
N GLU A 39 8.26 6.27 4.96
CA GLU A 39 9.15 5.11 5.02
C GLU A 39 8.40 3.80 4.69
N PRO A 40 8.90 3.00 3.72
CA PRO A 40 8.22 1.80 3.27
C PRO A 40 8.32 0.67 4.29
N LEU A 41 7.34 -0.23 4.26
CA LEU A 41 7.47 -1.56 4.87
C LEU A 41 7.97 -2.52 3.81
N VAL A 42 8.90 -3.40 4.16
CA VAL A 42 9.46 -4.40 3.25
C VAL A 42 9.43 -5.75 3.94
N GLY A 43 9.03 -6.78 3.19
CA GLY A 43 8.91 -8.15 3.69
C GLY A 43 9.17 -9.14 2.59
N PHE A 44 9.35 -10.39 3.00
CA PHE A 44 9.79 -11.47 2.13
C PHE A 44 8.86 -12.67 2.29
N ALA A 45 8.56 -13.36 1.20
CA ALA A 45 7.85 -14.62 1.22
C ALA A 45 8.58 -15.66 0.37
N ASP A 46 8.51 -16.91 0.79
CA ASP A 46 8.87 -18.05 -0.06
C ASP A 46 7.76 -18.21 -1.12
N ALA A 47 8.14 -18.35 -2.39
CA ALA A 47 7.16 -18.58 -3.47
C ALA A 47 6.39 -19.90 -3.33
N ASN A 48 6.93 -20.87 -2.59
CA ASN A 48 6.32 -22.16 -2.29
C ASN A 48 5.48 -22.14 -1.01
N ASP A 49 5.28 -20.96 -0.40
CA ASP A 49 4.44 -20.85 0.79
C ASP A 49 3.03 -21.44 0.52
N PRO A 50 2.54 -22.39 1.34
CA PRO A 50 1.23 -23.00 1.15
C PRO A 50 0.06 -21.99 1.10
N LEU A 51 0.23 -20.80 1.67
CA LEU A 51 -0.75 -19.72 1.58
C LEU A 51 -0.92 -19.23 0.13
N ILE A 52 0.15 -19.19 -0.67
CA ILE A 52 0.13 -18.68 -2.04
C ILE A 52 -0.72 -19.58 -2.95
N ALA A 53 -0.69 -20.90 -2.74
CA ALA A 53 -1.51 -21.84 -3.50
C ALA A 53 -3.01 -21.50 -3.40
N ARG A 54 -3.45 -20.93 -2.28
CA ARG A 54 -4.84 -20.52 -2.03
C ARG A 54 -5.25 -19.23 -2.72
N PHE A 55 -4.32 -18.47 -3.31
CA PHE A 55 -4.64 -17.20 -3.97
C PHE A 55 -5.48 -17.40 -5.23
N LYS A 56 -5.33 -18.53 -5.93
CA LYS A 56 -6.19 -18.87 -7.07
C LYS A 56 -7.64 -19.11 -6.65
N ASP A 57 -7.87 -19.68 -5.48
CA ASP A 57 -9.22 -19.83 -4.93
C ASP A 57 -9.80 -18.49 -4.48
N ALA A 58 -8.96 -17.60 -3.94
CA ALA A 58 -9.37 -16.29 -3.43
C ALA A 58 -9.66 -15.27 -4.55
N VAL A 59 -8.82 -15.26 -5.59
CA VAL A 59 -8.81 -14.24 -6.65
C VAL A 59 -9.44 -14.76 -7.94
N GLY A 60 -9.18 -16.02 -8.27
CA GLY A 60 -9.62 -16.68 -9.50
C GLY A 60 -8.49 -17.48 -10.15
N THR A 61 -8.83 -18.49 -10.94
CA THR A 61 -7.88 -19.39 -11.62
C THR A 61 -6.94 -18.68 -12.60
N PHE A 62 -7.32 -17.50 -13.08
CA PHE A 62 -6.51 -16.63 -13.92
C PHE A 62 -5.35 -15.96 -13.18
N HIS A 63 -5.33 -16.00 -11.85
CA HIS A 63 -4.24 -15.44 -11.04
C HIS A 63 -2.96 -16.25 -11.24
N LEU A 64 -1.87 -15.54 -11.53
CA LEU A 64 -0.54 -16.11 -11.73
C LEU A 64 0.10 -16.43 -10.38
N SER A 65 0.49 -17.69 -10.22
CA SER A 65 1.46 -18.08 -9.20
C SER A 65 2.85 -17.53 -9.54
N PRO A 66 3.74 -17.40 -8.54
CA PRO A 66 5.12 -17.00 -8.78
C PRO A 66 5.85 -17.94 -9.75
N GLN A 67 5.59 -19.24 -9.66
CA GLN A 67 6.21 -20.27 -10.52
C GLN A 67 5.73 -20.13 -11.97
N GLU A 68 4.44 -19.87 -12.20
CA GLU A 68 3.92 -19.62 -13.56
C GLU A 68 4.50 -18.34 -14.16
N LEU A 69 4.57 -17.26 -13.37
CA LEU A 69 5.20 -16.02 -13.81
C LEU A 69 6.68 -16.24 -14.15
N TRP A 70 7.40 -17.00 -13.31
CA TRP A 70 8.81 -17.29 -13.51
C TRP A 70 9.04 -18.06 -14.81
N ARG A 71 8.37 -19.19 -15.02
CA ARG A 71 8.51 -19.99 -16.26
C ARG A 71 8.12 -19.22 -17.52
N GLN A 72 7.15 -18.32 -17.44
CA GLN A 72 6.79 -17.47 -18.57
C GLN A 72 7.87 -16.44 -18.89
N THR A 73 8.56 -15.93 -17.86
CA THR A 73 9.60 -14.90 -18.00
C THR A 73 10.97 -15.49 -18.33
N PHE A 74 11.31 -16.65 -17.76
CA PHE A 74 12.60 -17.33 -17.84
C PHE A 74 12.38 -18.83 -18.16
N PRO A 75 11.97 -19.19 -19.39
CA PRO A 75 11.50 -20.55 -19.72
C PRO A 75 12.58 -21.63 -19.67
N GLU A 76 13.84 -21.26 -19.89
CA GLU A 76 14.98 -22.19 -19.92
C GLU A 76 15.53 -22.51 -18.51
N GLU A 77 14.90 -21.97 -17.46
CA GLU A 77 15.53 -21.83 -16.14
C GLU A 77 14.58 -22.21 -15.01
N GLU A 78 14.83 -23.35 -14.37
CA GLU A 78 14.14 -23.77 -13.15
C GLU A 78 14.99 -23.37 -11.93
N PRO A 79 14.51 -22.43 -11.10
CA PRO A 79 15.30 -21.92 -10.00
C PRO A 79 15.22 -22.87 -8.80
N GLU A 80 16.33 -23.09 -8.10
CA GLU A 80 16.34 -23.88 -6.85
C GLU A 80 15.48 -23.23 -5.76
N HIS A 81 15.49 -21.89 -5.73
CA HIS A 81 14.74 -21.09 -4.79
C HIS A 81 14.05 -19.95 -5.51
N LEU A 82 12.87 -19.58 -5.03
CA LEU A 82 12.14 -18.45 -5.57
C LEU A 82 11.57 -17.65 -4.41
N SER A 83 12.01 -16.40 -4.28
CA SER A 83 11.61 -15.49 -3.22
C SER A 83 10.77 -14.37 -3.79
N ILE A 84 9.84 -13.87 -2.97
CA ILE A 84 9.02 -12.71 -3.27
C ILE A 84 9.43 -11.61 -2.31
N ILE A 85 9.94 -10.52 -2.87
CA ILE A 85 10.17 -9.27 -2.14
C ILE A 85 8.91 -8.43 -2.31
N ALA A 86 8.23 -8.13 -1.21
CA ALA A 86 7.05 -7.28 -1.21
C ALA A 86 7.32 -6.01 -0.42
N TRP A 87 6.68 -4.92 -0.82
CA TRP A 87 6.71 -3.68 -0.06
C TRP A 87 5.38 -2.96 -0.05
N VAL A 88 5.23 -2.10 0.96
CA VAL A 88 4.12 -1.17 1.13
C VAL A 88 4.69 0.24 1.15
N LEU A 89 4.12 1.13 0.35
CA LEU A 89 4.42 2.57 0.31
C LEU A 89 3.28 3.34 1.00
N PRO A 90 3.38 3.67 2.30
CA PRO A 90 2.33 4.39 3.01
C PRO A 90 2.24 5.83 2.53
N LEU A 91 1.04 6.31 2.18
CA LEU A 91 0.87 7.70 1.78
C LEU A 91 1.23 8.65 2.93
N SER A 92 1.89 9.76 2.60
CA SER A 92 2.34 10.75 3.56
C SER A 92 1.22 11.25 4.47
N LYS A 93 1.58 11.58 5.72
CA LYS A 93 0.64 12.19 6.67
C LYS A 93 -0.05 13.43 6.09
N THR A 94 0.65 14.25 5.29
CA THR A 94 0.08 15.42 4.60
C THR A 94 -1.07 15.03 3.69
N ILE A 95 -0.88 14.03 2.82
CA ILE A 95 -1.94 13.51 1.94
C ILE A 95 -3.11 12.97 2.78
N ARG A 96 -2.83 12.14 3.80
CA ARG A 96 -3.86 11.51 4.63
C ARG A 96 -4.70 12.55 5.39
N ASP A 97 -4.05 13.54 6.01
CA ASP A 97 -4.74 14.54 6.80
C ASP A 97 -5.52 15.53 5.95
N SER A 98 -5.03 15.88 4.76
CA SER A 98 -5.77 16.72 3.80
C SER A 98 -7.12 16.10 3.42
N ASN A 99 -7.19 14.75 3.37
CA ASN A 99 -8.39 14.02 2.98
C ASN A 99 -9.31 13.64 4.15
N ARG A 100 -8.77 13.53 5.36
CA ARG A 100 -9.47 13.03 6.57
C ARG A 100 -10.83 13.69 6.83
N ARG A 101 -10.93 15.00 6.60
CA ARG A 101 -12.16 15.79 6.87
C ARG A 101 -13.03 16.01 5.63
N ARG A 102 -12.61 15.52 4.46
CA ARG A 102 -13.40 15.63 3.24
C ARG A 102 -14.63 14.72 3.33
N ARG A 103 -15.73 15.15 2.73
CA ARG A 103 -17.02 14.45 2.79
C ARG A 103 -17.62 14.16 1.41
N ARG A 104 -17.44 15.09 0.47
CA ARG A 104 -18.03 14.99 -0.88
C ARG A 104 -17.00 14.69 -1.97
N GLN A 105 -15.83 15.32 -1.90
CA GLN A 105 -14.77 15.17 -2.90
C GLN A 105 -13.42 15.01 -2.22
N PRO A 106 -12.51 14.20 -2.79
CA PRO A 106 -11.15 14.07 -2.26
C PRO A 106 -10.45 15.43 -2.21
N SER A 107 -9.43 15.56 -1.36
CA SER A 107 -8.52 16.72 -1.44
C SER A 107 -7.69 16.65 -2.73
N PRO A 108 -7.16 17.79 -3.22
CA PRO A 108 -6.23 17.78 -4.35
C PRO A 108 -5.05 16.82 -4.12
N HIS A 109 -4.40 16.89 -2.95
CA HIS A 109 -3.33 15.95 -2.56
C HIS A 109 -3.75 14.49 -2.69
N TRP A 110 -4.95 14.13 -2.24
CA TRP A 110 -5.46 12.77 -2.36
C TRP A 110 -5.73 12.35 -3.81
N GLY A 111 -6.27 13.26 -4.62
CA GLY A 111 -6.48 13.04 -6.05
C GLY A 111 -5.17 12.74 -6.79
N HIS A 112 -4.13 13.53 -6.51
CA HIS A 112 -2.81 13.36 -7.11
C HIS A 112 -2.04 12.15 -6.56
N ALA A 113 -2.25 11.79 -5.29
CA ALA A 113 -1.54 10.70 -4.62
C ALA A 113 -1.63 9.37 -5.39
N ARG A 114 -2.75 9.09 -6.07
CA ARG A 114 -2.90 7.87 -6.88
C ARG A 114 -1.83 7.80 -7.97
N PHE A 115 -1.61 8.88 -8.71
CA PHE A 115 -0.69 8.93 -9.83
C PHE A 115 0.76 8.91 -9.34
N TYR A 116 1.13 9.88 -8.50
CA TYR A 116 2.51 10.00 -8.02
C TYR A 116 2.99 8.78 -7.24
N ALA A 117 2.12 8.17 -6.41
CA ALA A 117 2.51 6.98 -5.69
C ALA A 117 2.75 5.79 -6.63
N GLU A 118 2.07 5.72 -7.79
CA GLU A 118 2.35 4.67 -8.77
C GLU A 118 3.62 4.95 -9.59
N VAL A 119 3.92 6.21 -9.89
CA VAL A 119 5.19 6.60 -10.52
C VAL A 119 6.36 6.17 -9.63
N LEU A 120 6.33 6.52 -8.34
CA LEU A 120 7.33 6.09 -7.36
C LEU A 120 7.39 4.56 -7.23
N ASN A 121 6.24 3.89 -7.22
CA ASN A 121 6.16 2.43 -7.13
C ASN A 121 6.78 1.74 -8.35
N ASN A 122 6.54 2.26 -9.55
CA ASN A 122 7.13 1.74 -10.79
C ASN A 122 8.64 1.95 -10.83
N GLN A 123 9.13 3.12 -10.40
CA GLN A 123 10.58 3.31 -10.21
C GLN A 123 11.13 2.29 -9.22
N THR A 124 10.47 2.10 -8.07
CA THR A 124 10.89 1.14 -7.04
C THR A 124 11.01 -0.28 -7.60
N ARG A 125 10.04 -0.71 -8.43
CA ARG A 125 10.08 -2.01 -9.12
C ARG A 125 11.29 -2.13 -10.03
N SER A 126 11.48 -1.16 -10.93
CA SER A 126 12.53 -1.22 -11.94
C SER A 126 13.93 -1.16 -11.31
N GLU A 127 14.15 -0.25 -10.36
CA GLU A 127 15.43 -0.11 -9.67
C GLU A 127 15.77 -1.33 -8.80
N LEU A 128 14.77 -1.94 -8.14
CA LEU A 128 15.01 -3.17 -7.37
C LEU A 128 15.34 -4.36 -8.27
N VAL A 129 14.69 -4.47 -9.44
CA VAL A 129 15.06 -5.48 -10.45
C VAL A 129 16.50 -5.24 -10.91
N SER A 130 16.87 -4.01 -11.30
CA SER A 130 18.24 -3.66 -11.70
C SER A 130 19.25 -4.01 -10.61
N PHE A 131 18.99 -3.58 -9.37
CA PHE A 131 19.83 -3.85 -8.20
C PHE A 131 20.14 -5.34 -7.99
N LEU A 132 19.13 -6.21 -8.18
CA LEU A 132 19.28 -7.66 -8.07
C LEU A 132 20.06 -8.24 -9.26
N THR A 133 19.74 -7.80 -10.48
CA THR A 133 20.40 -8.28 -11.71
C THR A 133 21.88 -7.92 -11.78
N GLU A 134 22.26 -6.72 -11.34
CA GLU A 134 23.66 -6.31 -11.22
C GLU A 134 24.47 -7.16 -10.24
N ARG A 135 23.79 -7.86 -9.33
CA ARG A 135 24.39 -8.78 -8.34
C ARG A 135 24.33 -10.24 -8.78
N GLY A 136 23.92 -10.50 -10.02
CA GLY A 136 23.89 -11.84 -10.61
C GLY A 136 22.62 -12.63 -10.32
N TYR A 137 21.59 -12.02 -9.73
CA TYR A 137 20.30 -12.66 -9.49
C TYR A 137 19.29 -12.29 -10.56
N ARG A 138 18.46 -13.23 -10.98
CA ARG A 138 17.35 -12.92 -11.87
C ARG A 138 16.19 -12.39 -11.06
N ALA A 139 15.50 -11.41 -11.62
CA ALA A 139 14.38 -10.77 -10.98
C ALA A 139 13.35 -10.31 -12.01
N VAL A 140 12.07 -10.40 -11.64
CA VAL A 140 10.96 -9.89 -12.44
C VAL A 140 9.99 -9.12 -11.56
N ALA A 141 9.65 -7.91 -11.97
CA ALA A 141 8.58 -7.13 -11.38
C ALA A 141 7.24 -7.52 -12.05
N PRO A 142 6.32 -8.21 -11.35
CA PRO A 142 5.13 -8.80 -11.96
C PRO A 142 4.24 -7.77 -12.65
N ALA A 143 4.03 -6.60 -12.04
CA ALA A 143 3.19 -5.54 -12.61
C ALA A 143 3.81 -4.83 -13.84
N GLN A 144 5.11 -5.03 -14.10
CA GLN A 144 5.82 -4.51 -15.28
C GLN A 144 6.18 -5.62 -16.28
N SER A 145 5.84 -6.87 -15.97
CA SER A 145 6.06 -8.01 -16.86
C SER A 145 5.10 -7.97 -18.06
N PRO A 146 5.52 -8.42 -19.26
CA PRO A 146 4.62 -8.57 -20.41
C PRO A 146 3.48 -9.56 -20.15
N HIS A 147 3.59 -10.40 -19.11
CA HIS A 147 2.55 -11.36 -18.73
C HIS A 147 1.47 -10.76 -17.81
N PHE A 148 1.65 -9.53 -17.33
CA PHE A 148 0.64 -8.84 -16.52
C PHE A 148 -0.58 -8.49 -17.36
N LYS A 149 -1.76 -8.81 -16.82
CA LYS A 149 -3.04 -8.54 -17.47
C LYS A 149 -4.02 -7.95 -16.46
N VAL A 150 -4.79 -6.97 -16.92
CA VAL A 150 -5.95 -6.43 -16.22
C VAL A 150 -7.19 -6.78 -17.02
N PHE A 151 -8.13 -7.47 -16.37
CA PHE A 151 -9.43 -7.83 -16.89
C PHE A 151 -10.43 -6.76 -16.46
N TRP A 152 -11.01 -6.06 -17.43
CA TRP A 152 -11.94 -4.95 -17.21
C TRP A 152 -13.41 -5.36 -17.30
N ASP A 153 -13.67 -6.59 -17.75
CA ASP A 153 -14.96 -7.18 -18.07
C ASP A 153 -15.62 -7.89 -16.89
N LYS A 154 -15.02 -7.86 -15.69
CA LYS A 154 -15.57 -8.55 -14.51
C LYS A 154 -16.69 -7.74 -13.84
N PRO A 155 -17.79 -8.38 -13.43
CA PRO A 155 -18.89 -7.72 -12.73
C PRO A 155 -18.48 -6.96 -11.46
N GLU A 156 -17.44 -7.44 -10.77
CA GLU A 156 -16.92 -6.85 -9.54
C GLU A 156 -15.97 -5.66 -9.76
N GLY A 157 -15.73 -5.30 -11.02
CA GLY A 157 -14.78 -4.28 -11.44
C GLY A 157 -13.43 -4.85 -11.87
N PRO A 158 -12.46 -3.99 -12.21
CA PRO A 158 -11.19 -4.42 -12.80
C PRO A 158 -10.39 -5.32 -11.84
N VAL A 159 -9.91 -6.45 -12.36
CA VAL A 159 -9.05 -7.39 -11.62
C VAL A 159 -7.80 -7.71 -12.43
N SER A 160 -6.67 -7.90 -11.77
CA SER A 160 -5.41 -8.29 -12.43
C SER A 160 -5.08 -9.75 -12.16
N ASN A 161 -4.35 -10.37 -13.09
CA ASN A 161 -3.78 -11.70 -12.87
C ASN A 161 -2.64 -11.72 -11.84
N TRP A 162 -2.21 -10.57 -11.32
CA TRP A 162 -1.27 -10.50 -10.20
C TRP A 162 -1.82 -9.59 -9.10
N SER A 163 -1.77 -10.02 -7.84
CA SER A 163 -2.35 -9.29 -6.72
C SER A 163 -1.30 -8.90 -5.69
N GLU A 164 -0.78 -7.68 -5.81
CA GLU A 164 0.25 -7.12 -4.91
C GLU A 164 -0.13 -7.24 -3.42
N ARG A 165 -1.42 -7.05 -3.10
CA ARG A 165 -1.93 -7.13 -1.72
C ARG A 165 -1.86 -8.54 -1.14
N HIS A 166 -2.10 -9.58 -1.95
CA HIS A 166 -2.00 -10.96 -1.48
C HIS A 166 -0.56 -11.36 -1.21
N TYR A 167 0.38 -10.88 -2.02
CA TYR A 167 1.80 -11.13 -1.78
C TYR A 167 2.35 -10.30 -0.61
N CYS A 168 1.80 -9.11 -0.33
CA CYS A 168 2.06 -8.41 0.94
C CYS A 168 1.52 -9.18 2.15
N LEU A 169 0.37 -9.87 2.04
CA LEU A 169 -0.11 -10.79 3.08
C LEU A 169 0.86 -11.97 3.26
N ALA A 170 1.31 -12.60 2.17
CA ALA A 170 2.28 -13.70 2.23
C ALA A 170 3.57 -13.26 2.94
N ALA A 171 4.05 -12.06 2.62
CA ALA A 171 5.24 -11.43 3.19
C ALA A 171 5.05 -10.83 4.59
N GLY A 172 3.91 -11.07 5.25
CA GLY A 172 3.67 -10.64 6.62
C GLY A 172 3.41 -9.13 6.82
N LEU A 173 3.17 -8.37 5.76
CA LEU A 173 3.05 -6.91 5.81
C LEU A 173 1.65 -6.40 6.20
N GLY A 174 0.65 -7.28 6.21
CA GLY A 174 -0.70 -6.91 6.58
C GLY A 174 -1.74 -8.00 6.38
N THR A 175 -2.99 -7.71 6.74
CA THR A 175 -4.14 -8.61 6.61
C THR A 175 -5.34 -7.88 6.01
N PHE A 176 -6.36 -8.60 5.56
CA PHE A 176 -7.50 -8.02 4.85
C PHE A 176 -8.61 -7.53 5.77
N GLY A 177 -9.19 -6.39 5.41
CA GLY A 177 -10.43 -5.87 6.00
C GLY A 177 -11.69 -6.28 5.24
N LEU A 178 -12.85 -5.95 5.81
CA LEU A 178 -14.17 -6.16 5.20
C LEU A 178 -14.31 -5.54 3.80
N ASN A 179 -13.63 -4.42 3.54
CA ASN A 179 -13.63 -3.74 2.25
C ASN A 179 -12.66 -4.38 1.23
N ARG A 180 -12.11 -5.56 1.54
CA ARG A 180 -11.05 -6.23 0.76
C ARG A 180 -9.77 -5.41 0.64
N GLY A 181 -9.64 -4.33 1.42
CA GLY A 181 -8.41 -3.54 1.55
C GLY A 181 -7.39 -4.27 2.42
N LEU A 182 -6.10 -4.14 2.09
CA LEU A 182 -5.03 -4.62 2.96
C LEU A 182 -4.81 -3.59 4.07
N ILE A 183 -4.93 -4.02 5.31
CA ILE A 183 -4.61 -3.28 6.53
C ILE A 183 -3.19 -3.65 6.92
N THR A 184 -2.33 -2.65 7.05
CA THR A 184 -0.94 -2.81 7.49
C THR A 184 -0.75 -2.11 8.84
N GLU A 185 0.42 -2.24 9.46
CA GLU A 185 0.76 -1.47 10.66
C GLU A 185 0.74 0.05 10.42
N LYS A 186 0.88 0.49 9.16
CA LYS A 186 0.79 1.91 8.73
C LYS A 186 -0.60 2.31 8.23
N GLY A 187 -1.59 1.40 8.29
CA GLY A 187 -2.96 1.60 7.83
C GLY A 187 -3.23 1.08 6.40
N GLN A 188 -4.31 1.58 5.78
CA GLN A 188 -4.75 1.16 4.43
C GLN A 188 -4.40 2.16 3.32
N ALA A 189 -4.01 3.39 3.66
CA ALA A 189 -3.72 4.44 2.70
C ALA A 189 -2.30 4.27 2.13
N MET A 190 -2.15 3.40 1.13
CA MET A 190 -0.84 2.99 0.63
C MET A 190 -0.88 2.47 -0.81
N ARG A 191 0.30 2.22 -1.37
CA ARG A 191 0.51 1.33 -2.53
C ARG A 191 1.29 0.09 -2.12
N CYS A 192 1.17 -0.96 -2.93
CA CYS A 192 1.93 -2.20 -2.79
C CYS A 192 2.73 -2.44 -4.07
N GLY A 193 3.90 -3.06 -3.93
CA GLY A 193 4.67 -3.58 -5.04
C GLY A 193 5.36 -4.88 -4.67
N THR A 194 5.76 -5.64 -5.69
CA THR A 194 6.50 -6.88 -5.55
C THR A 194 7.56 -7.04 -6.64
N VAL A 195 8.59 -7.82 -6.31
CA VAL A 195 9.56 -8.43 -7.22
C VAL A 195 9.68 -9.91 -6.86
N VAL A 196 9.75 -10.76 -7.87
CA VAL A 196 10.06 -12.19 -7.72
C VAL A 196 11.50 -12.41 -8.17
N THR A 197 12.30 -13.16 -7.40
CA THR A 197 13.73 -13.37 -7.67
C THR A 197 14.19 -14.77 -7.28
N ASP A 198 15.23 -15.28 -7.95
CA ASP A 198 15.89 -16.54 -7.58
C ASP A 198 16.90 -16.41 -6.43
N LEU A 199 17.13 -15.18 -5.94
CA LEU A 199 17.84 -14.97 -4.68
C LEU A 199 17.03 -15.60 -3.54
N LYS A 200 17.66 -16.52 -2.80
CA LYS A 200 17.09 -17.10 -1.59
C LYS A 200 17.05 -16.06 -0.46
N LEU A 201 15.87 -15.81 0.07
CA LEU A 201 15.63 -14.84 1.15
C LEU A 201 14.88 -15.50 2.31
N PRO A 202 15.10 -15.04 3.55
CA PRO A 202 14.39 -15.57 4.71
C PRO A 202 12.94 -15.06 4.67
N ALA A 203 11.97 -15.96 4.75
CA ALA A 203 10.56 -15.58 4.82
C ALA A 203 10.28 -14.75 6.09
N THR A 204 9.55 -13.65 5.94
CA THR A 204 9.17 -12.80 7.06
C THR A 204 8.12 -13.49 7.93
N GLU A 205 8.36 -13.51 9.24
CA GLU A 205 7.44 -14.09 10.22
C GLU A 205 6.07 -13.37 10.17
N ARG A 206 5.00 -14.13 9.91
CA ARG A 206 3.63 -13.62 9.97
C ARG A 206 3.13 -13.56 11.41
N ARG A 207 3.09 -12.36 11.98
CA ARG A 207 2.63 -12.10 13.37
C ARG A 207 1.12 -11.89 13.49
N PHE A 208 0.33 -12.66 12.73
CA PHE A 208 -1.12 -12.62 12.79
C PHE A 208 -1.72 -14.02 12.74
N SER A 209 -2.81 -14.23 13.48
CA SER A 209 -3.50 -15.52 13.59
C SER A 209 -4.39 -15.86 12.39
N SER A 210 -4.79 -14.86 11.61
CA SER A 210 -5.70 -15.02 10.48
C SER A 210 -5.44 -13.97 9.39
N HIS A 211 -5.91 -14.25 8.18
CA HIS A 211 -5.84 -13.30 7.06
C HIS A 211 -6.73 -12.06 7.27
N THR A 212 -7.47 -11.96 8.38
CA THR A 212 -8.31 -10.80 8.74
C THR A 212 -7.92 -10.16 10.08
N ALA A 213 -6.81 -10.57 10.69
CA ALA A 213 -6.46 -10.25 12.07
C ALA A 213 -6.32 -8.74 12.38
N TYR A 214 -6.11 -7.89 11.38
CA TYR A 214 -6.03 -6.44 11.59
C TYR A 214 -7.36 -5.73 11.35
N CYS A 215 -8.43 -6.46 11.03
CA CYS A 215 -9.76 -5.89 10.89
C CYS A 215 -10.48 -5.79 12.24
N PRO A 216 -10.62 -4.59 12.84
CA PRO A 216 -11.17 -4.45 14.19
C PRO A 216 -12.63 -4.96 14.28
N TYR A 217 -13.38 -4.85 13.18
CA TYR A 217 -14.73 -5.37 13.11
C TYR A 217 -14.79 -6.89 13.19
N LEU A 218 -13.90 -7.60 12.48
CA LEU A 218 -13.92 -9.05 12.44
C LEU A 218 -13.35 -9.66 13.72
N GLU A 219 -12.38 -8.99 14.35
CA GLU A 219 -11.74 -9.46 15.57
C GLU A 219 -12.52 -9.10 16.85
N VAL A 220 -13.08 -7.89 16.94
CA VAL A 220 -13.67 -7.36 18.19
C VAL A 220 -15.15 -6.95 18.03
N GLY A 221 -15.63 -6.81 16.80
CA GLY A 221 -17.02 -6.44 16.50
C GLY A 221 -17.26 -4.95 16.21
N ALA A 222 -18.52 -4.61 15.94
CA ALA A 222 -18.92 -3.30 15.40
C ALA A 222 -18.56 -2.09 16.29
N ALA A 223 -18.64 -2.25 17.62
CA ALA A 223 -18.36 -1.18 18.57
C ALA A 223 -16.89 -0.71 18.50
N ALA A 224 -15.95 -1.64 18.30
CA ALA A 224 -14.53 -1.32 18.13
C ALA A 224 -14.29 -0.55 16.81
N CYS A 225 -14.92 -0.99 15.72
CA CYS A 225 -14.79 -0.35 14.41
C CYS A 225 -15.27 1.12 14.40
N ALA A 226 -16.36 1.43 15.12
CA ALA A 226 -16.86 2.79 15.25
C ALA A 226 -15.91 3.71 16.04
N SER A 227 -15.29 3.19 17.10
CA SER A 227 -14.31 3.95 17.91
C SER A 227 -13.03 4.28 17.14
N SER A 228 -12.60 3.41 16.22
CA SER A 228 -11.48 3.67 15.31
C SER A 228 -11.82 4.65 14.18
N ALA A 229 -13.10 4.86 13.86
CA ALA A 229 -13.57 5.64 12.71
C ALA A 229 -14.26 6.97 13.08
N ALA A 230 -14.60 7.22 14.34
CA ALA A 230 -15.42 8.36 14.72
C ALA A 230 -14.62 9.68 14.82
N PRO A 231 -15.03 10.75 14.11
CA PRO A 231 -14.81 12.11 14.57
C PRO A 231 -15.67 12.31 15.84
N ARG A 232 -15.09 12.85 16.92
CA ARG A 232 -15.89 13.33 18.06
C ARG A 232 -16.93 14.34 17.56
N ALA A 233 -18.16 14.16 18.05
CA ALA A 233 -19.38 14.96 17.89
C ALA A 233 -20.31 14.63 16.70
N ALA A 234 -21.40 13.91 16.99
CA ALA A 234 -22.78 14.30 16.67
C ALA A 234 -23.80 13.33 17.33
N SER A 235 -24.85 13.90 17.91
CA SER A 235 -25.96 13.32 18.69
C SER A 235 -26.72 12.14 18.01
N PRO A 236 -27.55 11.37 18.75
CA PRO A 236 -28.06 10.08 18.26
C PRO A 236 -29.19 10.28 17.24
N PRO A 237 -29.26 9.53 16.13
CA PRO A 237 -30.40 9.61 15.23
C PRO A 237 -31.48 8.56 15.55
N ARG A 238 -32.72 9.06 15.62
CA ARG A 238 -34.00 8.35 15.53
C ARG A 238 -34.06 7.45 14.29
N ALA A 239 -34.71 6.30 14.44
CA ALA A 239 -34.89 5.28 13.40
C ALA A 239 -35.88 5.70 12.31
N ARG A 240 -35.52 5.42 11.03
CA ARG A 240 -36.48 5.17 9.95
C ARG A 240 -35.88 4.16 8.97
N THR A 241 -36.71 3.19 8.58
CA THR A 241 -36.43 1.96 7.83
C THR A 241 -36.52 2.15 6.31
N THR A 242 -35.58 1.58 5.54
CA THR A 242 -35.78 0.95 4.21
C THR A 242 -34.57 0.08 3.80
N SER A 243 -34.83 -0.92 2.94
CA SER A 243 -34.07 -2.09 2.40
C SER A 243 -32.86 -1.77 1.47
N SER A 244 -31.91 -2.64 1.05
CA SER A 244 -31.38 -4.00 1.34
C SER A 244 -30.20 -4.31 0.36
N ALA A 245 -29.16 -5.06 0.80
CA ALA A 245 -28.20 -5.96 0.08
C ALA A 245 -26.70 -5.70 0.46
N SER A 246 -25.79 -6.66 0.70
CA SER A 246 -25.59 -8.06 0.30
C SER A 246 -24.59 -8.76 1.27
N THR A 247 -24.74 -10.08 1.46
CA THR A 247 -24.19 -10.94 2.52
C THR A 247 -23.24 -12.03 2.00
N THR A 248 -22.22 -11.68 1.22
CA THR A 248 -21.44 -12.71 0.47
C THR A 248 -20.10 -13.09 1.09
N TYR A 249 -19.53 -12.32 2.03
CA TYR A 249 -18.14 -12.57 2.46
C TYR A 249 -17.94 -13.77 3.41
N ARG A 250 -18.99 -14.25 4.10
CA ARG A 250 -18.84 -15.41 5.01
C ARG A 250 -18.67 -16.76 4.30
N LYS A 251 -18.97 -16.87 3.00
CA LYS A 251 -19.10 -18.17 2.33
C LYS A 251 -17.84 -18.67 1.63
N THR A 252 -16.84 -17.83 1.36
CA THR A 252 -15.65 -18.26 0.60
C THR A 252 -14.50 -18.78 1.46
N TRP A 253 -14.57 -18.72 2.80
CA TRP A 253 -13.52 -19.26 3.68
C TRP A 253 -14.02 -19.90 4.98
N ALA A 254 -15.30 -20.31 5.04
CA ALA A 254 -15.87 -20.98 6.21
C ALA A 254 -16.22 -22.44 5.88
N THR A 255 -15.23 -23.33 5.94
CA THR A 255 -15.46 -24.77 6.11
C THR A 255 -14.63 -25.28 7.28
N SER A 256 -15.12 -24.96 8.47
CA SER A 256 -15.27 -25.87 9.61
C SER A 256 -15.63 -25.03 10.83
N LEU A 257 -16.91 -25.04 11.21
CA LEU A 257 -17.43 -25.07 12.60
C LEU A 257 -18.97 -24.91 12.56
N PRO A 258 -19.72 -25.57 13.48
CA PRO A 258 -21.15 -25.80 13.31
C PRO A 258 -22.02 -24.56 13.56
N ASN A 259 -23.15 -24.61 12.86
CA ASN A 259 -24.25 -23.67 12.76
C ASN A 259 -25.01 -23.47 14.08
N THR A 260 -25.13 -22.23 14.56
CA THR A 260 -26.33 -21.76 15.29
C THR A 260 -26.58 -20.28 15.02
N SER A 261 -27.68 -19.98 14.32
CA SER A 261 -28.26 -18.63 14.18
C SER A 261 -29.33 -18.39 15.27
N PRO A 262 -29.68 -17.14 15.61
CA PRO A 262 -30.71 -16.40 14.86
C PRO A 262 -30.31 -14.93 14.59
N ARG A 263 -30.22 -14.46 13.33
CA ARG A 263 -31.28 -13.84 12.49
C ARG A 263 -32.08 -12.71 13.17
N LYS A 264 -31.77 -11.44 12.83
CA LYS A 264 -32.66 -10.48 12.09
C LYS A 264 -32.29 -8.98 12.18
N SER A 265 -31.27 -8.54 12.93
CA SER A 265 -31.00 -7.09 13.11
C SER A 265 -29.85 -6.48 12.26
N CYS A 266 -29.11 -7.27 11.49
CA CYS A 266 -27.76 -6.86 11.06
C CYS A 266 -27.61 -6.25 9.65
N ALA A 267 -28.70 -6.03 8.90
CA ALA A 267 -28.60 -5.57 7.50
C ALA A 267 -28.38 -4.04 7.35
N ILE A 268 -28.83 -3.24 8.31
CA ILE A 268 -28.90 -1.77 8.17
C ILE A 268 -27.57 -1.08 8.52
N LEU A 269 -26.76 -1.66 9.41
CA LEU A 269 -25.44 -1.14 9.77
C LEU A 269 -24.37 -1.38 8.68
N GLY A 270 -24.59 -2.37 7.80
CA GLY A 270 -23.66 -2.73 6.72
C GLY A 270 -23.52 -1.66 5.63
N GLU A 271 -24.56 -0.89 5.34
CA GLU A 271 -24.51 0.16 4.30
C GLU A 271 -23.78 1.42 4.78
N ARG A 272 -23.92 1.79 6.06
CA ARG A 272 -23.12 2.90 6.65
C ARG A 272 -21.65 2.53 6.78
N CYS A 273 -21.34 1.28 7.16
CA CYS A 273 -19.95 0.79 7.17
C CYS A 273 -19.39 0.65 5.75
N LYS A 274 -20.15 0.16 4.76
CA LYS A 274 -19.70 0.13 3.36
C LYS A 274 -19.43 1.53 2.83
N ALA A 275 -20.28 2.53 3.11
CA ALA A 275 -20.04 3.91 2.71
C ALA A 275 -18.82 4.55 3.41
N HIS A 276 -18.57 4.23 4.69
CA HIS A 276 -17.39 4.71 5.42
C HIS A 276 -16.10 3.91 5.20
N CYS A 277 -16.20 2.67 4.68
CA CYS A 277 -15.04 1.83 4.34
C CYS A 277 -14.71 1.85 2.83
N ASN A 278 -15.65 2.22 1.95
CA ASN A 278 -15.39 2.50 0.52
C ASN A 278 -14.96 3.95 0.28
N SER A 279 -15.34 4.88 1.15
CA SER A 279 -14.66 6.18 1.19
C SER A 279 -13.36 6.00 1.96
N ALA A 280 -12.26 6.49 1.39
CA ALA A 280 -10.90 6.35 1.91
C ALA A 280 -10.63 7.17 3.19
N GLY A 281 -11.55 7.13 4.16
CA GLY A 281 -11.55 7.93 5.38
C GLY A 281 -11.12 7.18 6.65
N CYS A 282 -10.92 5.86 6.61
CA CYS A 282 -10.43 5.10 7.78
C CYS A 282 -8.89 5.06 7.82
N ALA A 283 -8.27 6.22 7.99
CA ALA A 283 -6.84 6.34 8.30
C ALA A 283 -6.69 7.12 9.61
N THR A 284 -6.85 6.44 10.74
CA THR A 284 -6.57 6.97 12.09
C THR A 284 -5.44 6.13 12.69
N PRO A 285 -4.35 6.75 13.20
CA PRO A 285 -3.36 6.03 13.97
C PRO A 285 -3.95 5.80 15.37
N GLY A 286 -4.13 4.53 15.75
CA GLY A 286 -4.74 4.18 17.02
C GLY A 286 -5.00 2.68 17.16
N CYS A 287 -4.08 1.84 16.71
CA CYS A 287 -4.09 0.43 17.09
C CYS A 287 -3.38 0.30 18.45
N PRO A 288 -3.98 -0.30 19.49
CA PRO A 288 -3.32 -0.52 20.77
C PRO A 288 -2.39 -1.74 20.68
N ALA A 289 -1.38 -1.69 19.79
CA ALA A 289 -0.36 -2.74 19.66
C ALA A 289 0.90 -2.46 20.50
N ARG A 290 0.85 -1.51 21.45
CA ARG A 290 1.90 -1.29 22.45
C ARG A 290 1.34 -1.48 23.86
N ARG A 291 1.14 -2.72 24.28
CA ARG A 291 1.15 -3.07 25.70
C ARG A 291 1.98 -4.35 25.85
N GLY A 292 3.12 -4.22 26.53
CA GLY A 292 3.91 -5.37 26.96
C GLY A 292 5.39 -5.30 26.61
N HIS A 293 6.13 -4.31 27.12
CA HIS A 293 7.54 -4.52 27.49
C HIS A 293 7.92 -3.56 28.63
N PRO A 294 8.53 -4.04 29.73
CA PRO A 294 8.97 -3.20 30.82
C PRO A 294 10.18 -2.36 30.39
N ARG A 295 10.13 -1.04 30.64
CA ARG A 295 11.27 -0.13 30.49
C ARG A 295 12.12 -0.16 31.76
N SER A 296 13.40 -0.44 31.63
CA SER A 296 14.42 -0.09 32.64
C SER A 296 14.73 1.41 32.60
N ALA A 297 15.05 1.96 33.75
CA ALA A 297 15.12 3.39 34.04
C ALA A 297 16.50 4.02 33.75
N SER A 298 16.48 5.31 33.36
CA SER A 298 17.33 6.44 33.81
C SER A 298 18.86 6.30 33.70
N SER A 299 19.55 7.19 32.95
CA SER A 299 19.99 8.47 33.54
C SER A 299 20.10 9.66 32.57
N ARG A 300 19.66 10.82 33.06
CA ARG A 300 19.80 12.16 32.47
C ARG A 300 21.24 12.69 32.56
N ALA A 301 21.64 13.51 31.57
CA ALA A 301 22.51 14.66 31.80
C ALA A 301 22.06 15.84 30.91
N LYS A 302 22.15 17.06 31.47
CA LYS A 302 21.63 18.34 30.98
C LYS A 302 22.70 19.16 30.25
N GLY A 303 22.28 20.07 29.37
CA GLY A 303 23.02 21.27 28.90
C GLY A 303 22.35 21.85 27.65
N ARG A 304 21.44 22.83 27.72
CA ARG A 304 21.56 24.31 27.89
C ARG A 304 22.14 25.06 26.66
N ALA A 305 21.19 25.64 25.91
CA ALA A 305 21.13 26.85 25.06
C ALA A 305 22.36 27.71 24.71
N GLN A 306 22.36 28.23 23.46
CA GLN A 306 22.49 29.66 23.03
C GLN A 306 22.44 29.72 21.48
N SER A 307 21.46 30.36 20.83
CA SER A 307 21.37 31.77 20.37
C SER A 307 22.44 32.23 19.37
N GLY A 308 22.01 32.63 18.16
CA GLY A 308 22.80 33.37 17.18
C GLY A 308 21.97 33.77 15.96
N GLN A 309 21.51 35.02 15.92
CA GLN A 309 20.96 35.68 14.73
C GLN A 309 22.11 36.11 13.82
N GLU A 310 21.96 35.98 12.51
CA GLU A 310 22.66 36.84 11.55
C GLU A 310 21.73 37.23 10.40
N LYS A 311 21.67 38.54 10.16
CA LYS A 311 20.97 39.21 9.07
C LYS A 311 21.95 39.35 7.90
N HIS A 312 21.50 39.12 6.67
CA HIS A 312 22.05 39.82 5.52
C HIS A 312 20.95 40.26 4.54
N GLN A 313 21.08 41.52 4.13
CA GLN A 313 20.24 42.26 3.19
C GLN A 313 20.90 42.28 1.81
N GLY A 314 20.07 42.41 0.76
CA GLY A 314 20.41 43.14 -0.47
C GLY A 314 20.47 42.30 -1.75
N HIS A 315 19.45 42.36 -2.61
CA HIS A 315 19.40 43.23 -3.80
C HIS A 315 18.22 42.88 -4.73
N ASP A 316 17.35 43.87 -4.98
CA ASP A 316 16.46 44.03 -6.15
C ASP A 316 17.30 44.27 -7.44
N SER A 317 16.93 43.99 -8.70
CA SER A 317 15.69 43.76 -9.50
C SER A 317 16.15 43.32 -10.94
N PRO A 318 15.35 43.38 -12.03
CA PRO A 318 14.15 42.62 -12.43
C PRO A 318 14.35 41.85 -13.78
N GLY A 319 13.48 40.89 -14.13
CA GLY A 319 13.57 40.23 -15.46
C GLY A 319 12.38 39.34 -15.85
N GLU A 320 11.54 39.91 -16.72
CA GLU A 320 10.70 39.29 -17.77
C GLU A 320 9.79 38.08 -17.48
N LYS A 321 8.49 38.36 -17.52
CA LYS A 321 7.41 37.39 -17.75
C LYS A 321 7.35 37.04 -19.24
N GLY A 322 7.64 35.79 -19.59
CA GLY A 322 7.31 35.20 -20.89
C GLY A 322 6.20 34.17 -20.75
N ASP A 323 4.96 34.56 -21.09
CA ASP A 323 3.83 33.62 -21.23
C ASP A 323 4.09 32.66 -22.40
N SER A 324 4.39 31.40 -22.10
CA SER A 324 4.43 30.34 -23.10
C SER A 324 3.06 29.67 -23.16
N GLN A 325 2.21 30.12 -24.10
CA GLN A 325 0.94 29.44 -24.39
C GLN A 325 1.21 28.10 -25.09
N VAL A 326 0.85 27.00 -24.42
CA VAL A 326 0.85 25.65 -25.00
C VAL A 326 -0.40 25.50 -25.86
N VAL A 327 -0.24 25.30 -27.17
CA VAL A 327 -1.33 24.93 -28.09
C VAL A 327 -1.34 23.41 -28.22
N ILE A 328 -2.47 22.80 -27.85
CA ILE A 328 -2.72 21.36 -27.93
C ILE A 328 -3.70 21.11 -29.08
N ASP A 329 -3.41 20.14 -29.93
CA ASP A 329 -4.32 19.77 -31.02
C ASP A 329 -5.57 19.01 -30.51
N GLY A 330 -6.55 18.83 -31.40
CA GLY A 330 -7.79 18.08 -31.11
C GLY A 330 -7.61 16.58 -30.81
N GLN A 331 -6.36 16.10 -30.68
CA GLN A 331 -6.01 14.73 -30.29
C GLN A 331 -5.09 14.68 -29.06
N GLY A 332 -4.81 15.83 -28.42
CA GLY A 332 -4.09 15.88 -27.14
C GLY A 332 -2.56 15.83 -27.25
N ARG A 333 -1.96 16.12 -28.41
CA ARG A 333 -0.49 16.15 -28.56
C ARG A 333 0.08 17.56 -28.45
N CYS A 334 1.20 17.70 -27.73
CA CYS A 334 1.97 18.94 -27.64
C CYS A 334 2.85 19.09 -28.89
N LEU A 335 2.70 20.21 -29.62
CA LEU A 335 3.55 20.54 -30.76
C LEU A 335 4.67 21.48 -30.32
N HIS A 336 5.93 21.03 -30.38
CA HIS A 336 7.08 21.93 -30.25
C HIS A 336 7.31 22.68 -31.57
N LYS A 337 7.28 24.01 -31.55
CA LYS A 337 7.76 24.83 -32.67
C LYS A 337 9.29 24.71 -32.74
N SER A 338 9.77 24.06 -33.79
CA SER A 338 11.17 24.17 -34.24
C SER A 338 11.43 25.59 -34.74
N GLY A 339 12.42 26.28 -34.18
CA GLY A 339 12.90 27.57 -34.66
C GLY A 339 14.37 27.74 -34.30
N THR A 340 15.21 27.74 -35.33
CA THR A 340 16.65 28.03 -35.32
C THR A 340 16.96 29.52 -35.16
N CYS A 341 18.18 29.77 -34.65
CA CYS A 341 18.89 31.02 -34.35
C CYS A 341 18.59 31.68 -33.01
#